data_AF-A0A961Z8S3-F1
#
_entry.id   AF-A0A961Z8S3-F1
#
_cell.length_a   1.000
_cell.length_b   1.000
_cell.length_c   1.000
_cell.angle_alpha   90.00
_cell.angle_beta   90.00
_cell.angle_gamma   90.00
#
_symmetry.space_group_name_H-M   'P 1'
#
loop_
_entity.id
_entity.type
_entity.pdbx_description
1 polymer ?
#
loop_
_entity_poly.entity_id
_entity_poly.type
_entity_poly.pdbx_seq_one_letter_code
_entity_poly.pdbx_strand_id
1 'polypeptide(L)'
;MKGDGTYEHLDERYRRYAALPDEERIAWIKADRWIGFDQAQAALLRLNALLAYPPRDRMPCLLIYGDTGMGKTKIVRKFERDHPPKFSQITGVDHRPVVVAQVPSEPIERDLYRELL
;
A
#
# COMPACT_ATOMS: atom_id res chain seq x y z
N MET A 1 8.61 -28.18 22.86
CA MET A 1 8.10 -29.35 22.11
C MET A 1 7.79 -28.89 20.70
N LYS A 2 8.56 -29.35 19.70
CA LYS A 2 8.27 -29.07 18.28
C LYS A 2 6.99 -29.82 17.92
N GLY A 3 5.96 -29.11 17.46
CA GLY A 3 4.77 -29.72 16.90
C GLY A 3 5.12 -30.35 15.56
N ASP A 4 5.40 -31.64 15.56
CA ASP A 4 5.72 -32.45 14.37
C ASP A 4 4.43 -32.82 13.61
N GLY A 5 3.60 -31.82 13.31
CA GLY A 5 2.38 -31.97 12.54
C GLY A 5 2.55 -31.25 11.21
N THR A 6 2.37 -31.95 10.10
CA THR A 6 2.50 -31.47 8.72
C THR A 6 1.58 -30.30 8.32
N TYR A 7 0.88 -29.67 9.27
CA TYR A 7 -0.06 -28.55 9.10
C TYR A 7 -1.00 -28.71 7.89
N GLU A 8 -1.48 -29.93 7.63
CA GLU A 8 -2.17 -30.27 6.39
C GLU A 8 -3.52 -29.55 6.20
N HIS A 9 -4.14 -29.15 7.31
CA HIS A 9 -5.35 -28.34 7.33
C HIS A 9 -5.12 -26.86 6.94
N LEU A 10 -3.85 -26.43 6.84
CA LEU A 10 -3.49 -25.11 6.32
C LEU A 10 -3.18 -25.21 4.83
N ASP A 11 -3.50 -24.13 4.10
CA ASP A 11 -3.01 -23.92 2.73
C ASP A 11 -1.48 -24.00 2.73
N GLU A 12 -0.95 -24.70 1.73
CA GLU A 12 0.47 -25.05 1.60
C GLU A 12 1.39 -23.83 1.75
N ARG A 13 0.95 -22.67 1.24
CA ARG A 13 1.72 -21.41 1.30
C ARG A 13 1.95 -20.91 2.72
N TYR A 14 1.11 -21.32 3.68
CA TYR A 14 1.17 -20.86 5.06
C TYR A 14 1.83 -21.83 6.03
N ARG A 15 2.00 -23.11 5.65
CA ARG A 15 2.59 -24.14 6.51
C ARG A 15 4.00 -23.78 6.99
N ARG A 16 4.82 -23.17 6.12
CA ARG A 16 6.17 -22.69 6.47
C ARG A 16 6.18 -21.66 7.60
N TYR A 17 5.15 -20.82 7.70
CA TYR A 17 5.04 -19.81 8.75
C TYR A 17 4.50 -20.40 10.05
N ALA A 18 3.65 -21.42 9.97
CA ALA A 18 3.15 -22.15 11.13
C ALA A 18 4.28 -22.91 11.85
N ALA A 19 5.30 -23.36 11.11
CA ALA A 19 6.48 -24.04 11.63
C ALA A 19 7.54 -23.12 12.25
N LEU A 20 7.37 -21.78 12.18
CA LEU A 20 8.31 -20.83 12.77
C LEU A 20 8.30 -20.88 14.31
N PRO A 21 9.42 -20.52 14.98
CA PRO A 21 9.44 -20.28 16.42
C PRO A 21 8.35 -19.28 16.83
N ASP A 22 7.87 -19.37 18.08
CA ASP A 22 6.72 -18.60 18.53
C ASP A 22 6.87 -17.09 18.32
N GLU A 23 8.05 -16.53 18.59
CA GLU A 23 8.32 -15.11 18.39
C GLU A 23 8.20 -14.68 16.92
N GLU A 24 8.86 -15.40 16.01
CA GLU A 24 8.80 -15.14 14.57
C GLU A 24 7.40 -15.35 14.00
N ARG A 25 6.70 -16.38 14.47
CA ARG A 25 5.31 -16.69 14.08
C ARG A 25 4.35 -15.60 14.54
N ILE A 26 4.47 -15.12 15.78
CA ILE A 26 3.66 -14.02 16.33
C ILE A 26 3.94 -12.73 15.54
N ALA A 27 5.20 -12.42 15.27
CA ALA A 27 5.58 -11.26 14.46
C ALA A 27 4.97 -11.35 13.06
N TRP A 28 5.04 -12.52 12.42
CA TRP A 28 4.41 -12.75 11.12
C TRP A 28 2.89 -12.57 11.17
N ILE A 29 2.20 -13.11 12.18
CA ILE A 29 0.75 -12.95 12.34
C ILE A 29 0.37 -11.48 12.49
N LYS A 30 1.11 -10.72 13.29
CA LYS A 30 0.86 -9.28 13.53
C LYS A 30 1.26 -8.37 12.37
N ALA A 31 1.97 -8.89 11.36
CA ALA A 31 2.38 -8.11 10.21
C ALA A 31 1.18 -7.54 9.45
N ASP A 32 1.34 -6.32 8.97
CA ASP A 32 0.32 -5.64 8.19
C ASP A 32 0.07 -6.38 6.86
N ARG A 33 -1.20 -6.61 6.52
CA ARG A 33 -1.58 -7.33 5.29
C ARG A 33 -2.56 -6.51 4.47
N TRP A 34 -2.37 -6.59 3.16
CA TRP A 34 -3.38 -6.16 2.21
C TRP A 34 -4.51 -7.18 2.15
N ILE A 35 -5.75 -6.71 2.24
CA ILE A 35 -6.95 -7.50 2.03
C ILE A 35 -7.69 -6.86 0.85
N GLY A 36 -7.76 -7.58 -0.27
CA GLY A 36 -8.38 -7.09 -1.49
C GLY A 36 -9.87 -7.42 -1.53
N PHE A 37 -10.71 -6.56 -0.93
CA PHE A 37 -12.17 -6.62 -1.07
C PHE A 37 -12.65 -5.78 -2.26
N ASP A 38 -13.88 -6.02 -2.72
CA ASP A 38 -14.39 -5.46 -3.99
C ASP A 38 -14.27 -3.93 -4.07
N GLN A 39 -14.66 -3.21 -3.00
CA GLN A 39 -14.58 -1.75 -2.98
C GLN A 39 -13.13 -1.24 -3.00
N ALA A 40 -12.20 -1.95 -2.35
CA ALA A 40 -10.78 -1.63 -2.41
C ALA A 40 -10.21 -1.82 -3.81
N GLN A 41 -10.59 -2.90 -4.50
CA GLN A 41 -10.19 -3.14 -5.89
C GLN A 41 -10.76 -2.09 -6.83
N ALA A 42 -12.03 -1.71 -6.66
CA ALA A 42 -12.65 -0.65 -7.45
C ALA A 42 -11.94 0.71 -7.26
N ALA A 43 -11.51 1.03 -6.04
CA ALA A 43 -10.74 2.24 -5.78
C ALA A 43 -9.36 2.20 -6.46
N LEU A 44 -8.64 1.08 -6.38
CA LEU A 44 -7.35 0.89 -7.06
C LEU A 44 -7.49 0.99 -8.58
N LEU A 45 -8.55 0.42 -9.18
CA LEU A 45 -8.81 0.53 -10.61
C LEU A 45 -8.99 1.99 -11.03
N ARG A 46 -9.73 2.79 -10.25
CA ARG A 46 -9.91 4.23 -10.53
C ARG A 46 -8.62 5.03 -10.37
N LEU A 47 -7.80 4.72 -9.36
CA LEU A 47 -6.49 5.35 -9.18
C LEU A 47 -5.54 5.03 -10.35
N ASN A 48 -5.50 3.78 -10.82
CA ASN A 48 -4.73 3.39 -12.00
C ASN A 48 -5.21 4.11 -13.27
N ALA A 49 -6.52 4.26 -13.43
CA ALA A 49 -7.09 5.00 -14.55
C ALA A 49 -6.69 6.49 -14.53
N LEU A 50 -6.59 7.11 -13.33
CA LEU A 50 -6.09 8.47 -13.18
C LEU A 50 -4.60 8.59 -13.53
N LEU A 51 -3.78 7.62 -13.11
CA LEU A 51 -2.35 7.62 -13.41
C LEU A 51 -2.07 7.46 -14.91
N ALA A 52 -2.86 6.64 -15.60
CA ALA A 52 -2.77 6.46 -17.06
C ALA A 52 -3.46 7.57 -17.87
N TYR A 53 -4.14 8.50 -17.20
CA TYR A 53 -4.95 9.52 -17.88
C TYR A 53 -4.03 10.55 -18.57
N PRO A 54 -4.30 10.92 -19.84
CA PRO A 54 -3.47 11.89 -20.54
C PRO A 54 -3.55 13.27 -19.86
N PRO A 55 -2.48 14.10 -19.93
CA PRO A 55 -2.49 15.45 -19.41
C PRO A 55 -3.61 16.31 -20.01
N ARG A 56 -4.28 17.10 -19.17
CA ARG A 56 -5.33 18.06 -19.57
C ARG A 56 -5.22 19.33 -18.72
N ASP A 57 -5.79 20.42 -19.21
CA ASP A 57 -5.84 21.71 -18.49
C ASP A 57 -6.44 21.58 -17.09
N ARG A 58 -7.41 20.67 -16.92
CA ARG A 58 -7.96 20.29 -15.62
C ARG A 58 -7.97 18.78 -15.47
N MET A 59 -7.03 18.26 -14.69
CA MET A 59 -6.97 16.85 -14.37
C MET A 59 -8.18 16.42 -13.52
N PRO A 60 -8.77 15.25 -13.78
CA PRO A 60 -9.79 14.68 -12.90
C PRO A 60 -9.20 14.29 -11.54
N CYS A 61 -10.00 14.42 -10.48
CA CYS A 61 -9.63 14.06 -9.11
C CYS A 61 -10.56 12.95 -8.59
N LEU A 62 -10.07 12.12 -7.66
CA LEU A 62 -10.86 11.09 -6.98
C LEU A 62 -10.93 11.36 -5.48
N LEU A 63 -12.15 11.42 -4.94
CA LEU A 63 -12.40 11.45 -3.50
C LEU A 63 -12.73 10.03 -3.01
N ILE A 64 -11.93 9.52 -2.07
CA ILE A 64 -12.19 8.25 -1.37
C ILE A 64 -12.67 8.60 0.04
N TYR A 65 -13.92 8.27 0.36
CA TYR A 65 -14.54 8.54 1.67
C TYR A 65 -15.20 7.29 2.24
N GLY A 66 -15.53 7.33 3.53
CA GLY A 66 -16.13 6.23 4.28
C GLY A 66 -15.69 6.27 5.75
N ASP A 67 -16.25 5.41 6.57
CA ASP A 67 -15.99 5.39 8.02
C ASP A 67 -14.53 5.05 8.38
N THR A 68 -14.14 5.41 9.59
CA THR A 68 -12.84 5.02 10.16
C THR A 68 -12.71 3.49 10.15
N GLY A 69 -11.52 2.99 9.79
CA GLY A 69 -11.29 1.54 9.70
C GLY A 69 -11.65 0.89 8.36
N MET A 70 -12.28 1.59 7.42
CA MET A 70 -12.67 1.04 6.10
C MET A 70 -11.50 0.87 5.09
N GLY A 71 -10.25 0.86 5.56
CA GLY A 71 -9.09 0.59 4.71
C GLY A 71 -8.68 1.71 3.76
N LYS A 72 -9.22 2.94 3.87
CA LYS A 72 -8.86 4.09 3.01
C LYS A 72 -7.34 4.29 2.91
N THR A 73 -6.66 4.37 4.06
CA THR A 73 -5.21 4.50 4.12
C THR A 73 -4.49 3.29 3.52
N LYS A 74 -5.04 2.08 3.69
CA LYS A 74 -4.46 0.85 3.10
C LYS A 74 -4.54 0.86 1.58
N ILE A 75 -5.63 1.36 1.01
CA ILE A 75 -5.81 1.50 -0.44
C ILE A 75 -4.73 2.44 -1.01
N VAL A 76 -4.55 3.62 -0.41
CA VAL A 76 -3.53 4.59 -0.84
C VAL A 76 -2.12 4.00 -0.74
N ARG A 77 -1.77 3.38 0.39
CA ARG A 77 -0.44 2.74 0.58
C ARG A 77 -0.24 1.52 -0.33
N LYS A 78 -1.29 0.78 -0.67
CA LYS A 78 -1.21 -0.30 -1.67
C LYS A 78 -0.92 0.26 -3.06
N PHE A 79 -1.63 1.32 -3.45
CA PHE A 79 -1.40 2.00 -4.73
C PHE A 79 0.03 2.53 -4.85
N GLU A 80 0.56 3.16 -3.80
CA GLU A 80 1.97 3.59 -3.73
C GLU A 80 2.94 2.41 -3.89
N ARG A 81 2.75 1.31 -3.16
CA ARG A 81 3.61 0.12 -3.26
C ARG A 81 3.58 -0.55 -4.63
N ASP A 82 2.46 -0.49 -5.33
CA ASP A 82 2.32 -1.04 -6.69
C ASP A 82 3.03 -0.20 -7.75
N HIS A 83 3.40 1.04 -7.42
CA HIS A 83 4.07 1.98 -8.31
C HIS A 83 5.37 2.49 -7.69
N PRO A 84 6.36 1.60 -7.45
CA PRO A 84 7.58 1.97 -6.76
C PRO A 84 8.40 3.00 -7.56
N PRO A 85 9.13 3.90 -6.87
CA PRO A 85 10.15 4.75 -7.48
C PRO A 85 11.13 3.96 -8.33
N LYS A 86 11.54 4.53 -9.46
CA LYS A 86 12.55 3.95 -10.35
C LYS A 86 13.67 4.95 -10.58
N PHE A 87 14.86 4.62 -10.08
CA PHE A 87 16.05 5.41 -10.33
C PHE A 87 16.71 5.02 -11.65
N SER A 88 16.94 6.00 -12.51
CA SER A 88 17.68 5.84 -13.76
C SER A 88 19.15 6.18 -13.53
N GLN A 89 20.02 5.17 -13.58
CA GLN A 89 21.48 5.39 -13.44
C GLN A 89 22.07 6.19 -14.61
N ILE A 90 21.45 6.13 -15.80
CA ILE A 90 21.94 6.83 -17.01
C ILE A 90 21.65 8.32 -16.93
N THR A 91 20.45 8.70 -16.50
CA THR A 91 20.02 10.10 -16.44
C THR A 91 20.23 10.73 -15.07
N GLY A 92 20.48 9.93 -14.03
CA GLY A 92 20.56 10.37 -12.63
C GLY A 92 19.20 10.80 -12.05
N VAL A 93 18.09 10.53 -12.75
CA VAL A 93 16.76 10.99 -12.37
C VAL A 93 16.00 9.88 -11.63
N ASP A 94 15.39 10.23 -10.50
CA ASP A 94 14.45 9.37 -9.78
C ASP A 94 13.02 9.60 -10.30
N HIS A 95 12.42 8.57 -10.88
CA HIS A 95 11.05 8.63 -11.40
C HIS A 95 10.07 8.08 -10.35
N ARG A 96 9.33 9.00 -9.72
CA ARG A 96 8.32 8.69 -8.70
C ARG A 96 6.90 8.94 -9.24
N PRO A 97 6.19 7.90 -9.72
CA PRO A 97 4.87 8.07 -10.32
C PRO A 97 3.77 8.43 -9.30
N VAL A 98 3.97 8.10 -8.03
CA VAL A 98 3.01 8.34 -6.95
C VAL A 98 3.73 8.95 -5.77
N VAL A 99 3.18 10.04 -5.23
CA VAL A 99 3.63 10.65 -3.98
C VAL A 99 2.44 10.76 -3.04
N VAL A 100 2.62 10.35 -1.79
CA VAL A 100 1.57 10.34 -0.76
C VAL A 100 1.98 11.32 0.33
N ALA A 101 1.16 12.36 0.54
CA ALA A 101 1.33 13.30 1.63
C ALA A 101 0.13 13.24 2.58
N GLN A 102 0.39 13.39 3.88
CA GLN A 102 -0.66 13.67 4.85
C GLN A 102 -0.76 15.18 5.05
N VAL A 103 -1.95 15.73 4.86
CA VAL A 103 -2.20 17.15 5.12
C VAL A 103 -2.63 17.31 6.58
N PRO A 104 -1.86 18.01 7.41
CA PRO A 104 -2.28 18.30 8.78
C PRO A 104 -3.54 19.18 8.80
N SER A 105 -4.24 19.19 9.94
CA SER A 105 -5.48 19.96 10.12
C SER A 105 -5.30 21.47 9.84
N GLU A 106 -4.08 21.99 10.01
CA GLU A 106 -3.67 23.31 9.56
C GLU A 106 -2.79 23.15 8.31
N PRO A 107 -3.19 23.68 7.14
CA PRO A 107 -2.41 23.54 5.91
C PRO A 107 -1.19 24.47 5.96
N ILE A 108 -0.10 24.00 6.58
CA ILE A 108 1.18 24.70 6.59
C ILE A 108 1.99 24.22 5.39
N GLU A 109 2.26 25.11 4.44
CA GLU A 109 3.02 24.84 3.21
C GLU A 109 4.36 24.13 3.47
N ARG A 110 5.06 24.53 4.54
CA ARG A 110 6.32 23.90 4.96
C ARG A 110 6.16 22.41 5.25
N ASP A 111 5.07 22.00 5.89
CA ASP A 111 4.87 20.62 6.31
C ASP A 111 4.48 19.75 5.11
N LEU A 112 3.75 20.32 4.14
CA LEU A 112 3.53 19.67 2.85
C LEU A 112 4.84 19.43 2.10
N TYR A 113 5.72 20.43 1.98
CA TYR A 113 7.01 20.24 1.30
C TYR A 113 7.91 19.21 2.00
N ARG A 114 7.87 19.13 3.34
CA ARG A 114 8.59 18.10 4.10
C ARG A 114 8.11 16.69 3.79
N GLU A 115 6.83 16.50 3.50
CA GLU A 115 6.30 15.18 3.11
C GLU A 115 6.64 14.82 1.65
N LEU A 116 6.97 15.80 0.80
CA LEU A 116 7.23 15.61 -0.62
C LEU A 116 8.72 15.45 -0.98
N LEU A 117 9.63 16.06 -0.21
CA LEU A 117 11.08 16.14 -0.47
C LEU A 117 11.88 15.22 0.46
#